data_AF-A0A1Q3GMW5-F1
#
_entry.id   AF-A0A1Q3GMW5-F1
#
_cell.length_a   1.000
_cell.length_b   1.000
_cell.length_c   1.000
_cell.angle_alpha   90.00
_cell.angle_beta   90.00
_cell.angle_gamma   90.00
#
_symmetry.space_group_name_H-M   'P 1'
#
loop_
_entity.id
_entity.type
_entity.pdbx_description
1 polymer ?
#
loop_
_entity_poly.entity_id
_entity_poly.type
_entity_poly.pdbx_seq_one_letter_code
_entity_poly.pdbx_strand_id
1 'polypeptide(L)'
;MTRTTLYILLIGVIATSCLDPISYKDPDLLKWQGLNEDSAKKIVAKRVPLGISPDSVTVFMKKQRLTFSAVTPNESGYYITASTAIRRESVMMKSKWLLKFHFDSNRKLTKIDVHKGLISF
;
A
#
# COMPACT_ATOMS: atom_id res chain seq x y z
N MET A 1 -25.85 -36.54 55.75
CA MET A 1 -25.28 -35.23 55.35
C MET A 1 -24.13 -35.48 54.40
N THR A 2 -24.33 -35.36 53.08
CA THR A 2 -23.23 -35.25 52.11
C THR A 2 -23.74 -34.73 50.76
N ARG A 3 -23.55 -33.41 50.60
CA ARG A 3 -23.07 -32.71 49.39
C ARG A 3 -23.85 -32.86 48.08
N THR A 4 -24.86 -32.01 47.97
CA THR A 4 -25.27 -31.35 46.71
C THR A 4 -24.16 -30.40 46.25
N THR A 5 -23.60 -30.63 45.07
CA THR A 5 -22.86 -29.57 44.35
C THR A 5 -22.99 -29.82 42.85
N LEU A 6 -24.09 -29.32 42.27
CA LEU A 6 -24.28 -29.28 40.82
C LEU A 6 -23.68 -27.97 40.30
N TYR A 7 -22.46 -28.04 39.77
CA TYR A 7 -21.81 -26.94 39.08
C TYR A 7 -22.45 -26.79 37.68
N ILE A 8 -23.45 -25.91 37.55
CA ILE A 8 -23.92 -25.48 36.23
C ILE A 8 -22.94 -24.43 35.72
N LEU A 9 -22.15 -24.86 34.74
CA LEU A 9 -21.14 -24.10 34.01
C LEU A 9 -21.76 -22.85 33.39
N LEU A 10 -21.25 -21.69 33.78
CA LEU A 10 -21.57 -20.38 33.22
C LEU A 10 -20.97 -20.29 31.81
N ILE A 11 -21.72 -20.64 30.77
CA ILE A 11 -21.31 -20.40 29.39
C ILE A 11 -21.60 -18.93 29.10
N GLY A 12 -20.59 -18.10 29.36
CA GLY A 12 -20.55 -16.73 28.87
C GLY A 12 -20.69 -16.74 27.36
N VAL A 13 -21.81 -16.22 26.87
CA VAL A 13 -21.99 -15.85 25.47
C VAL A 13 -21.03 -14.70 25.21
N ILE A 14 -19.80 -15.03 24.83
CA ILE A 14 -18.88 -14.08 24.22
C ILE A 14 -19.57 -13.69 22.93
N ALA A 15 -20.14 -12.50 22.92
CA ALA A 15 -20.62 -11.85 21.72
C ALA A 15 -19.48 -11.86 20.72
N THR A 16 -19.55 -12.79 19.77
CA THR A 16 -18.77 -12.76 18.55
C THR A 16 -19.09 -11.42 17.91
N SER A 17 -18.21 -10.45 18.09
CA SER A 17 -18.23 -9.21 17.35
C SER A 17 -18.10 -9.66 15.90
N CYS A 18 -19.22 -9.67 15.18
CA CYS A 18 -19.27 -9.87 13.75
C CYS A 18 -18.53 -8.69 13.12
N LEU A 19 -17.19 -8.76 13.12
CA LEU A 19 -16.33 -7.92 12.29
C LEU A 19 -16.64 -8.33 10.86
N ASP A 20 -17.49 -7.54 10.24
CA ASP A 20 -17.91 -7.69 8.86
C ASP A 20 -16.66 -7.83 7.96
N PRO A 21 -16.38 -9.01 7.38
CA PRO A 21 -15.10 -9.33 6.74
C PRO A 21 -14.85 -8.51 5.46
N ILE A 22 -15.85 -7.74 5.01
CA ILE A 22 -15.81 -6.94 3.79
C ILE A 22 -15.34 -5.49 4.07
N SER A 23 -15.33 -5.03 5.32
CA SER A 23 -15.10 -3.61 5.64
C SER A 23 -13.73 -3.28 6.25
N TYR A 24 -12.84 -4.26 6.45
CA TYR A 24 -11.47 -3.96 6.88
C TYR A 24 -10.66 -3.31 5.73
N LYS A 25 -10.81 -1.99 5.60
CA LYS A 25 -9.94 -1.16 4.78
C LYS A 25 -8.74 -0.79 5.62
N ASP A 26 -7.62 -1.46 5.38
CA ASP A 26 -6.33 -1.13 6.00
C ASP A 26 -6.10 0.40 5.88
N PRO A 27 -6.03 1.15 7.00
CA PRO A 27 -5.92 2.60 7.00
C PRO A 27 -4.63 3.08 6.33
N ASP A 28 -3.65 2.20 6.21
CA ASP A 28 -2.40 2.47 5.57
C ASP A 28 -2.42 2.23 4.06
N LEU A 29 -3.54 1.80 3.46
CA LEU A 29 -3.68 1.75 2.01
C LEU A 29 -4.07 3.11 1.45
N LEU A 30 -3.36 3.54 0.40
CA LEU A 30 -3.70 4.73 -0.36
C LEU A 30 -4.95 4.49 -1.19
N LYS A 31 -5.96 5.36 -1.00
CA LYS A 31 -7.14 5.41 -1.86
C LYS A 31 -6.77 6.17 -3.13
N TRP A 32 -6.30 5.43 -4.14
CA TRP A 32 -5.85 5.98 -5.43
C TRP A 32 -6.98 6.56 -6.30
N GLN A 33 -8.21 6.11 -6.08
CA GLN A 33 -9.40 6.58 -6.82
C GLN A 33 -9.69 8.04 -6.46
N GLY A 34 -9.94 8.87 -7.48
CA GLY A 34 -10.22 10.29 -7.29
C GLY A 34 -9.02 11.19 -6.99
N LEU A 35 -7.81 10.63 -6.81
CA LEU A 35 -6.60 11.45 -6.66
C LEU A 35 -6.17 12.09 -7.99
N ASN A 36 -5.75 13.35 -7.89
CA ASN A 36 -4.94 14.02 -8.91
C ASN A 36 -3.45 13.86 -8.60
N GLU A 37 -2.58 14.17 -9.57
CA GLU A 37 -1.14 13.92 -9.44
C GLU A 37 -0.50 14.68 -8.27
N ASP A 38 -0.85 15.95 -8.07
CA ASP A 38 -0.24 16.75 -7.00
C ASP A 38 -0.61 16.25 -5.62
N SER A 39 -1.86 15.80 -5.44
CA SER A 39 -2.30 15.18 -4.19
C SER A 39 -1.58 13.85 -3.96
N ALA A 40 -1.44 13.04 -5.01
CA ALA A 40 -0.70 11.78 -4.94
C ALA A 40 0.78 12.02 -4.58
N LYS A 41 1.45 12.99 -5.23
CA LYS A 41 2.82 13.40 -4.93
C LYS A 41 2.97 13.80 -3.46
N LYS A 42 2.10 14.67 -2.95
CA LYS A 42 2.11 15.11 -1.55
C LYS A 42 1.94 13.95 -0.57
N ILE A 43 0.99 13.05 -0.83
CA ILE A 43 0.73 11.91 0.04
C ILE A 43 1.89 10.92 0.02
N VAL A 44 2.44 10.60 -1.15
CA VAL A 44 3.59 9.71 -1.28
C VAL A 44 4.81 10.31 -0.60
N ALA A 45 5.12 11.60 -0.82
CA ALA A 45 6.24 12.27 -0.17
C ALA A 45 6.12 12.30 1.37
N LYS A 46 4.90 12.41 1.91
CA LYS A 46 4.67 12.34 3.36
C LYS A 46 4.94 10.94 3.93
N ARG A 47 4.67 9.88 3.15
CA ARG A 47 4.84 8.48 3.59
C ARG A 47 6.22 7.93 3.30
N VAL A 48 6.90 8.49 2.30
CA VAL A 48 8.19 8.07 1.78
C VAL A 48 9.08 9.31 1.75
N PRO A 49 9.67 9.72 2.88
CA PRO A 49 10.54 10.89 2.92
C PRO A 49 11.83 10.62 2.14
N LEU A 50 12.49 11.69 1.69
CA LEU A 50 13.81 11.59 1.08
C LEU A 50 14.85 11.04 2.09
N GLY A 51 15.92 10.46 1.58
CA GLY A 51 17.00 9.88 2.38
C GLY A 51 16.75 8.46 2.90
N ILE A 52 15.58 7.88 2.66
CA ILE A 52 15.30 6.50 3.07
C ILE A 52 15.94 5.48 2.13
N SER A 53 16.11 4.25 2.61
CA SER A 53 16.70 3.15 1.86
C SER A 53 15.71 2.53 0.86
N PRO A 54 16.21 1.78 -0.16
CA PRO A 54 15.36 1.06 -1.10
C PRO A 54 14.50 -0.01 -0.42
N ASP A 55 14.99 -0.59 0.67
CA ASP A 55 14.27 -1.63 1.41
C ASP A 55 13.02 -1.04 2.05
N SER A 56 13.12 0.16 2.64
CA SER A 56 11.97 0.89 3.18
C SER A 56 10.97 1.26 2.08
N VAL A 57 11.44 1.70 0.91
CA VAL A 57 10.58 1.96 -0.26
C VAL A 57 9.89 0.67 -0.72
N THR A 58 10.60 -0.46 -0.70
CA THR A 58 10.06 -1.78 -1.06
C THR A 58 8.98 -2.24 -0.09
N VAL A 59 9.18 -2.04 1.22
CA VAL A 59 8.16 -2.31 2.24
C VAL A 59 6.92 -1.44 1.99
N PHE A 60 7.09 -0.15 1.70
CA PHE A 60 5.99 0.73 1.32
C PHE A 60 5.23 0.22 0.10
N MET A 61 5.93 -0.11 -1.00
CA MET A 61 5.31 -0.60 -2.24
C MET A 61 4.55 -1.91 -2.04
N LYS A 62 5.13 -2.85 -1.28
CA LYS A 62 4.47 -4.11 -0.90
C LYS A 62 3.19 -3.86 -0.09
N LYS A 63 3.26 -2.97 0.91
CA LYS A 63 2.11 -2.58 1.73
C LYS A 63 1.00 -1.97 0.87
N GLN A 64 1.36 -1.12 -0.09
CA GLN A 64 0.44 -0.52 -1.06
C GLN A 64 -0.06 -1.49 -2.15
N ARG A 65 0.37 -2.76 -2.14
CA ARG A 65 0.06 -3.76 -3.16
C ARG A 65 0.39 -3.28 -4.58
N LEU A 66 1.48 -2.53 -4.72
CA LEU A 66 1.96 -2.05 -6.02
C LEU A 66 2.77 -3.14 -6.72
N THR A 67 2.63 -3.24 -8.03
CA THR A 67 3.51 -4.04 -8.88
C THR A 67 4.75 -3.22 -9.17
N PHE A 68 5.93 -3.67 -8.73
CA PHE A 68 7.18 -2.94 -8.89
C PHE A 68 8.22 -3.71 -9.71
N SER A 69 9.06 -2.96 -10.43
CA SER A 69 10.16 -3.51 -11.23
C SER A 69 11.38 -3.83 -10.37
N ALA A 70 12.31 -4.62 -10.91
CA ALA A 70 13.65 -4.73 -10.36
C ALA A 70 14.34 -3.34 -10.32
N VAL A 71 15.35 -3.23 -9.44
CA VAL A 71 16.23 -2.06 -9.35
C VAL A 71 16.93 -1.87 -10.69
N THR A 72 16.77 -0.70 -11.30
CA THR A 72 17.36 -0.38 -12.60
C THR A 72 18.47 0.66 -12.42
N PRO A 73 19.71 0.41 -12.88
CA PRO A 73 20.79 1.40 -12.87
C PRO A 73 20.42 2.64 -13.68
N ASN A 74 20.98 3.79 -13.29
CA ASN A 74 20.89 5.06 -14.00
C ASN A 74 22.23 5.79 -13.86
N GLU A 75 22.51 6.76 -14.74
CA GLU A 75 23.79 7.49 -14.78
C GLU A 75 24.17 8.14 -13.44
N SER A 76 23.19 8.49 -12.61
CA SER A 76 23.38 9.10 -11.29
C SER A 76 23.03 8.20 -10.09
N GLY A 77 22.84 6.88 -10.31
CA GLY A 77 22.48 5.93 -9.26
C GLY A 77 21.57 4.82 -9.75
N TYR A 78 20.39 4.65 -9.16
CA TYR A 78 19.41 3.65 -9.61
C TYR A 78 17.99 4.06 -9.27
N TYR A 79 17.01 3.39 -9.87
CA TYR A 79 15.60 3.63 -9.56
C TYR A 79 14.78 2.35 -9.43
N ILE A 80 13.64 2.45 -8.74
CA ILE A 80 12.60 1.43 -8.71
C ILE A 80 11.31 2.05 -9.25
N THR A 81 10.65 1.36 -10.18
CA THR A 81 9.32 1.77 -10.64
C THR A 81 8.25 0.92 -9.99
N ALA A 82 7.09 1.51 -9.72
CA ALA A 82 5.93 0.81 -9.19
C ALA A 82 4.64 1.30 -9.84
N SER A 83 3.65 0.41 -9.93
CA SER A 83 2.35 0.72 -10.51
C SER A 83 1.20 0.12 -9.72
N THR A 84 0.05 0.78 -9.74
CA THR A 84 -1.17 0.29 -9.11
C THR A 84 -1.96 -0.64 -10.06
N ALA A 85 -2.47 -1.75 -9.54
CA ALA A 85 -3.49 -2.52 -10.23
C ALA A 85 -4.85 -1.81 -10.10
N ILE A 86 -5.36 -1.22 -11.18
CA ILE A 86 -6.67 -0.56 -11.16
C ILE A 86 -7.76 -1.61 -11.42
N ARG A 87 -8.57 -1.94 -10.39
CA ARG A 87 -9.78 -2.75 -10.53
C ARG A 87 -10.94 -1.88 -11.04
N ARG A 88 -11.26 -2.09 -12.33
CA ARG A 88 -12.49 -1.83 -13.12
C ARG A 88 -13.29 -0.53 -12.89
N GLU A 89 -13.25 0.34 -13.90
CA GLU A 89 -14.41 1.12 -14.36
C GLU A 89 -14.50 0.96 -15.89
N SER A 90 -15.48 0.16 -16.33
CA SER A 90 -16.17 0.03 -17.63
C SER A 90 -15.56 0.42 -19.01
N VAL A 91 -14.30 0.83 -19.15
CA VAL A 91 -13.78 1.39 -20.41
C VAL A 91 -12.42 0.79 -20.77
N MET A 92 -12.20 0.53 -22.07
CA MET A 92 -11.03 -0.12 -22.68
C MET A 92 -9.67 0.61 -22.46
N MET A 93 -9.64 1.73 -21.73
CA MET A 93 -8.41 2.42 -21.33
C MET A 93 -8.31 2.46 -19.80
N LYS A 94 -7.30 1.79 -19.24
CA LYS A 94 -7.04 1.82 -17.80
C LYS A 94 -6.00 2.91 -17.51
N SER A 95 -6.39 3.94 -16.76
CA SER A 95 -5.39 4.78 -16.10
C SER A 95 -4.61 3.93 -15.10
N LYS A 96 -3.29 4.05 -15.02
CA LYS A 96 -2.45 3.44 -13.99
C LYS A 96 -1.60 4.53 -13.35
N TRP A 97 -1.38 4.41 -12.04
CA TRP A 97 -0.37 5.23 -11.37
C TRP A 97 1.00 4.64 -11.64
N LEU A 98 1.95 5.47 -12.04
CA LEU A 98 3.36 5.14 -12.19
C LEU A 98 4.14 5.94 -11.15
N LEU A 99 4.84 5.23 -10.28
CA LEU A 99 5.73 5.79 -9.29
C LEU A 99 7.16 5.42 -9.67
N LYS A 100 8.08 6.38 -9.62
CA LYS A 100 9.52 6.14 -9.84
C LYS A 100 10.30 6.74 -8.68
N PHE A 101 11.01 5.88 -7.96
CA PHE A 101 11.82 6.23 -6.81
C PHE A 101 13.29 6.23 -7.23
N HIS A 102 13.96 7.38 -7.19
CA HIS A 102 15.37 7.52 -7.58
C HIS A 102 16.27 7.54 -6.36
N PHE A 103 17.36 6.80 -6.42
CA PHE A 103 18.36 6.68 -5.37
C PHE A 103 19.72 7.13 -5.88
N ASP A 104 20.51 7.74 -5.00
CA ASP A 104 21.92 8.02 -5.26
C ASP A 104 22.80 6.77 -5.08
N SER A 105 24.11 6.94 -5.28
CA SER A 105 25.13 5.91 -5.05
C SER A 105 25.21 5.43 -3.60
N ASN A 106 24.79 6.25 -2.63
CA ASN A 106 24.75 5.92 -1.21
C ASN A 106 23.45 5.22 -0.80
N ARG A 107 22.64 4.82 -1.78
CA ARG A 107 21.35 4.15 -1.58
C ARG A 107 20.33 5.01 -0.84
N LYS A 108 20.38 6.32 -1.01
CA LYS A 108 19.46 7.29 -0.41
C LYS A 108 18.47 7.78 -1.45
N LEU A 109 17.18 7.75 -1.09
CA LEU A 109 16.12 8.27 -1.96
C LEU A 109 16.29 9.78 -2.16
N THR A 110 16.47 10.23 -3.41
CA THR A 110 16.70 11.65 -3.75
C THR A 110 15.49 12.27 -4.43
N LYS A 111 14.71 11.49 -5.17
CA LYS A 111 13.57 11.99 -5.94
C LYS A 111 12.47 10.95 -6.05
N ILE A 112 11.23 11.42 -6.05
CA ILE A 112 10.04 10.61 -6.31
C ILE A 112 9.26 11.26 -7.44
N ASP A 113 9.11 10.55 -8.56
CA ASP A 113 8.20 10.94 -9.62
C ASP A 113 6.91 10.14 -9.50
N VAL A 114 5.77 10.81 -9.54
CA VAL A 114 4.43 10.20 -9.52
C VAL A 114 3.65 10.73 -10.70
N HIS A 115 3.18 9.83 -11.55
CA HIS A 115 2.45 10.15 -12.76
C HIS A 115 1.18 9.30 -12.87
N LYS A 116 0.12 9.88 -13.43
CA LYS A 116 -1.12 9.20 -13.76
C LYS A 116 -1.24 9.16 -15.28
N GLY A 117 -1.09 7.98 -15.86
CA GLY A 117 -1.15 7.79 -17.32
C GLY A 117 -2.19 6.75 -17.73
N LEU A 118 -2.70 6.85 -18.95
CA LEU A 118 -3.44 5.77 -19.61
C LEU A 118 -2.42 4.78 -20.18
N ILE A 119 -2.53 3.50 -19.84
CA ILE A 119 -1.67 2.47 -20.41
C ILE A 119 -2.55 1.54 -21.24
N SER A 120 -2.35 1.55 -22.56
CA SER A 120 -2.95 0.56 -23.46
C SER A 120 -2.42 -0.83 -23.10
N PHE A 121 -3.30 -1.82 -23.10
CA PHE A 121 -2.90 -3.22 -22.94
C PHE A 121 -2.24 -3.73 -24.20
#